data_AF-A0A5Q3QBP5-F1
#
_entry.id   AF-A0A5Q3QBP5-F1
#
_cell.length_a   1.000
_cell.length_b   1.000
_cell.length_c   1.000
_cell.angle_alpha   90.00
_cell.angle_beta   90.00
_cell.angle_gamma   90.00
#
_symmetry.space_group_name_H-M   'P 1'
#
loop_
_entity.id
_entity.type
_entity.pdbx_description
1 polymer ?
#
loop_
_entity_poly.entity_id
_entity_poly.type
_entity_poly.pdbx_seq_one_letter_code
_entity_poly.pdbx_strand_id
1 'polypeptide(L)'
;MDEILGQVLRKAVWERLDLLSELAHRADAPSLLSVARSEIPRLTEGWRTLLAAHEPDSRDHCPECSTRWRPQKAPCSVWRSAYEHLVAGGLAPRPGRHQRPAHPVRAAAPVP
;
A
#
# COMPACT_ATOMS: atom_id res chain seq x y z
N MET A 1 9.31 -20.42 15.78
CA MET A 1 7.88 -20.05 15.82
C MET A 1 7.13 -21.24 15.27
N ASP A 2 6.08 -21.71 15.95
CA ASP A 2 5.23 -22.79 15.44
C ASP A 2 4.69 -22.40 14.05
N GLU A 3 4.73 -23.33 13.10
CA GLU A 3 4.27 -23.12 11.72
C GLU A 3 2.80 -22.64 11.71
N ILE A 4 1.99 -23.18 12.61
CA ILE A 4 0.58 -22.81 12.78
C ILE A 4 0.47 -21.34 13.22
N LEU A 5 1.25 -20.91 14.22
CA LEU A 5 1.25 -19.53 14.69
C LEU A 5 1.69 -18.56 13.58
N GLY A 6 2.72 -18.91 12.81
CA GLY A 6 3.18 -18.11 11.68
C GLY A 6 2.12 -17.93 10.59
N GLN A 7 1.34 -18.98 10.30
CA GLN A 7 0.23 -18.89 9.35
C GLN A 7 -0.91 -18.01 9.87
N VAL A 8 -1.29 -18.17 11.14
CA VAL A 8 -2.35 -17.35 11.78
C VAL A 8 -1.99 -15.88 11.78
N LEU A 9 -0.75 -15.53 12.15
CA LEU A 9 -0.27 -14.14 12.15
C LEU A 9 -0.33 -13.52 10.75
N ARG A 10 0.16 -14.24 9.72
CA ARG A 10 0.11 -13.74 8.33
C ARG A 10 -1.31 -13.52 7.85
N LYS A 11 -2.22 -14.46 8.14
CA LYS A 11 -3.63 -14.35 7.77
C LYS A 11 -4.29 -13.14 8.43
N ALA A 12 -4.09 -12.96 9.73
CA ALA A 12 -4.65 -11.83 10.47
C ALA A 12 -4.18 -10.47 9.94
N VAL A 13 -2.92 -10.37 9.49
CA VAL A 13 -2.38 -9.15 8.85
C VAL A 13 -3.12 -8.86 7.54
N TRP A 14 -3.28 -9.87 6.67
CA TRP A 14 -4.02 -9.70 5.40
C TRP A 14 -5.48 -9.31 5.63
N GLU A 15 -6.18 -10.00 6.53
CA GLU A 15 -7.57 -9.68 6.88
C GLU A 15 -7.71 -8.24 7.42
N ARG A 16 -6.73 -7.76 8.20
CA ARG A 16 -6.72 -6.36 8.66
C ARG A 16 -6.57 -5.38 7.50
N LEU A 17 -5.68 -5.65 6.55
CA LEU A 17 -5.48 -4.79 5.39
C LEU A 17 -6.73 -4.75 4.49
N ASP A 18 -7.37 -5.90 4.29
CA ASP A 18 -8.61 -6.01 3.52
C ASP A 18 -9.75 -5.23 4.18
N LEU A 19 -9.90 -5.33 5.51
CA LEU A 19 -10.87 -4.55 6.27
C LEU A 19 -10.65 -3.04 6.10
N LEU A 20 -9.41 -2.56 6.20
CA LEU A 20 -9.09 -1.15 6.01
C LEU A 20 -9.44 -0.67 4.59
N SER A 21 -9.18 -1.51 3.58
CA SER A 21 -9.55 -1.25 2.19
C SER A 21 -11.07 -1.17 2.02
N GLU A 22 -11.82 -2.11 2.58
CA GLU A 22 -13.29 -2.11 2.50
C GLU A 22 -13.90 -0.87 3.18
N LEU A 23 -13.39 -0.50 4.36
CA LEU A 23 -13.81 0.73 5.04
C LEU A 23 -13.57 1.96 4.17
N ALA A 24 -12.38 2.08 3.54
CA ALA A 24 -12.05 3.20 2.66
C ALA A 24 -13.01 3.35 1.47
N HIS A 25 -13.62 2.25 1.00
CA HIS A 25 -14.51 2.25 -0.16
C HIS A 25 -16.00 2.37 0.19
N ARG A 26 -16.43 1.86 1.35
CA ARG A 26 -17.86 1.71 1.68
C ARG A 26 -18.34 2.52 2.88
N ALA A 27 -17.44 2.95 3.77
CA ALA A 27 -17.85 3.66 4.97
C ALA A 27 -18.34 5.08 4.65
N ASP A 28 -19.26 5.58 5.48
CA ASP A 28 -19.70 6.97 5.40
C ASP A 28 -18.60 7.93 5.86
N ALA A 29 -18.76 9.22 5.53
CA ALA A 29 -17.72 10.22 5.83
C ALA A 29 -17.36 10.33 7.33
N PRO A 30 -18.32 10.31 8.28
CA PRO A 30 -17.99 10.32 9.71
C PRO A 30 -17.18 9.09 10.15
N SER A 31 -17.56 7.89 9.69
CA SER A 31 -16.83 6.66 10.02
C SER A 31 -15.43 6.66 9.39
N LEU A 32 -15.30 7.11 8.13
CA LEU A 32 -14.02 7.28 7.47
C LEU A 32 -13.09 8.22 8.24
N LEU A 33 -13.60 9.35 8.73
CA LEU A 33 -12.79 10.29 9.53
C LEU A 33 -12.32 9.66 10.84
N SER A 34 -13.18 8.90 11.52
CA SER A 34 -12.84 8.17 12.74
C SER A 34 -11.72 7.15 12.47
N VAL A 35 -11.89 6.32 11.43
CA VAL A 35 -10.90 5.32 11.00
C VAL A 35 -9.59 6.00 10.58
N ALA A 36 -9.64 7.05 9.77
CA ALA A 36 -8.43 7.76 9.33
C ALA A 36 -7.62 8.29 10.52
N ARG A 37 -8.29 8.85 11.54
CA ARG A 37 -7.62 9.37 12.75
C ARG A 37 -6.93 8.28 13.57
N SER A 38 -7.50 7.06 13.63
CA SER A 38 -6.88 5.96 14.37
C SER A 38 -5.83 5.20 13.56
N GLU A 39 -6.08 4.98 12.28
CA GLU A 39 -5.31 4.05 11.46
C GLU A 39 -4.12 4.71 10.75
N ILE A 40 -4.23 5.96 10.30
CA ILE A 40 -3.10 6.65 9.65
C ILE A 40 -1.89 6.72 10.59
N PRO A 41 -2.01 7.12 11.87
CA PRO A 41 -0.86 7.14 12.78
C PRO A 41 -0.25 5.74 12.99
N ARG A 42 -1.09 4.71 13.14
CA ARG A 42 -0.64 3.32 13.34
C ARG A 42 0.11 2.78 12.12
N LEU A 43 -0.42 2.99 10.92
CA LEU A 43 0.21 2.57 9.68
C LEU A 43 1.52 3.34 9.43
N THR A 44 1.52 4.64 9.71
CA THR A 44 2.73 5.47 9.61
C THR A 44 3.82 4.95 10.54
N GLU A 45 3.47 4.61 11.78
CA GLU A 45 4.43 4.07 12.74
C GLU A 45 4.95 2.68 12.35
N GLY A 46 4.07 1.83 11.82
CA GLY A 46 4.47 0.54 11.25
C GLY A 46 5.48 0.70 10.11
N TRP A 47 5.25 1.65 9.19
CA TRP A 47 6.20 1.98 8.13
C TRP A 47 7.52 2.51 8.68
N ARG A 48 7.51 3.43 9.65
CA ARG A 48 8.76 3.94 10.25
C ARG A 48 9.58 2.84 10.90
N THR A 49 8.92 1.98 11.68
CA THR A 49 9.57 0.82 12.33
C THR A 49 10.19 -0.12 11.29
N LEU A 50 9.44 -0.44 10.23
CA LEU A 50 9.92 -1.30 9.15
C LEU A 50 11.09 -0.66 8.39
N LEU A 51 11.00 0.63 8.06
CA LEU A 51 12.06 1.32 7.32
C LEU A 51 13.33 1.48 8.15
N ALA A 52 13.22 1.76 9.46
CA ALA A 52 14.36 1.85 10.36
C ALA A 52 15.15 0.53 10.44
N ALA A 53 14.46 -0.61 10.45
CA ALA A 53 15.13 -1.92 10.39
C ALA A 53 15.87 -2.13 9.05
N HIS A 54 15.43 -1.47 7.98
CA HIS A 54 16.01 -1.57 6.65
C HIS A 54 16.95 -0.40 6.29
N GLU A 55 17.30 0.46 7.24
CA GLU A 55 18.25 1.57 7.04
C GLU A 55 19.59 1.03 6.53
N PRO A 56 20.25 1.68 5.56
CA PRO A 56 21.54 1.23 5.07
C PRO A 56 22.58 1.20 6.21
N ASP A 57 23.40 0.15 6.24
CA ASP A 57 24.55 0.05 7.13
C ASP A 57 25.70 0.96 6.67
N SER A 58 26.82 0.92 7.39
CA SER A 58 28.02 1.71 7.05
C SER A 58 28.66 1.38 5.68
N ARG A 59 28.15 0.36 4.98
CA ARG A 59 28.57 -0.07 3.65
C ARG A 59 27.47 0.08 2.60
N ASP A 60 26.43 0.87 2.89
CA ASP A 60 25.25 1.09 2.05
C ASP A 60 24.45 -0.19 1.74
N HIS A 61 24.54 -1.21 2.59
CA HIS A 61 23.76 -2.45 2.46
C HIS A 61 22.58 -2.46 3.43
N CYS A 62 21.47 -3.08 3.03
CA CYS A 62 20.35 -3.30 3.92
C CYS A 62 20.64 -4.49 4.86
N PRO A 63 20.66 -4.34 6.18
CA PRO A 63 21.06 -5.40 7.11
C PRO A 63 20.05 -6.56 7.14
N GLU A 64 18.74 -6.26 7.04
CA GLU A 64 17.67 -7.27 7.06
C GLU A 64 17.56 -8.08 5.75
N CYS A 65 17.88 -7.46 4.61
CA CYS A 65 17.85 -8.14 3.31
C CYS A 65 19.17 -8.82 2.94
N SER A 66 20.28 -8.40 3.55
CA SER A 66 21.60 -8.94 3.23
C SER A 66 21.84 -10.25 3.97
N THR A 67 22.49 -11.20 3.30
CA THR A 67 23.02 -12.41 3.94
C THR A 67 24.53 -12.47 3.72
N ARG A 68 25.25 -13.28 4.49
CA ARG A 68 26.72 -13.44 4.39
C ARG A 68 27.21 -13.71 2.96
N TRP A 69 26.38 -14.34 2.12
CA TRP A 69 26.71 -14.73 0.75
C TRP A 69 26.01 -13.89 -0.33
N ARG A 70 25.06 -13.03 0.06
CA ARG A 70 24.31 -12.16 -0.85
C ARG A 70 24.11 -10.80 -0.19
N PRO A 71 25.07 -9.87 -0.33
CA PRO A 71 24.87 -8.50 0.11
C PRO A 71 23.80 -7.84 -0.76
N GLN A 72 22.89 -7.10 -0.14
CA GLN A 72 21.84 -6.35 -0.82
C GLN A 72 22.04 -4.86 -0.60
N LYS A 73 22.29 -4.12 -1.68
CA LYS A 73 22.44 -2.65 -1.62
C LYS A 73 21.11 -1.96 -1.35
N ALA A 74 21.16 -0.85 -0.65
CA ALA A 74 20.04 0.06 -0.53
C ALA A 74 19.86 0.92 -1.81
N PRO A 75 18.63 1.36 -2.15
CA PRO A 75 17.37 1.01 -1.49
C PRO A 75 16.92 -0.42 -1.84
N CYS A 76 16.63 -1.22 -0.80
CA CYS A 76 16.12 -2.58 -0.97
C CYS A 76 14.65 -2.56 -1.45
N SER A 77 14.04 -3.73 -1.68
CA SER A 77 12.64 -3.82 -2.11
C SER A 77 11.67 -3.11 -1.16
N VAL A 78 11.93 -3.17 0.16
CA VAL A 78 11.07 -2.52 1.16
C VAL A 78 11.08 -0.98 1.00
N TRP A 79 12.25 -0.38 0.84
CA TRP A 79 12.36 1.06 0.56
C TRP A 79 11.70 1.46 -0.76
N ARG A 80 11.83 0.62 -1.80
CA ARG A 80 11.15 0.86 -3.09
C ARG A 80 9.63 0.82 -2.95
N SER A 81 9.09 -0.17 -2.24
CA SER A 81 7.64 -0.24 -1.96
C SER A 81 7.16 0.95 -1.13
N ALA A 82 7.93 1.40 -0.14
CA ALA A 82 7.59 2.60 0.61
C ALA A 82 7.54 3.84 -0.29
N TYR A 83 8.53 4.03 -1.18
CA TYR A 83 8.50 5.11 -2.15
C TYR A 83 7.26 5.04 -3.05
N GLU A 84 6.95 3.86 -3.60
CA GLU A 84 5.80 3.65 -4.47
C GLU A 84 4.47 3.98 -3.77
N HIS A 85 4.27 3.52 -2.53
CA HIS A 85 2.98 3.65 -1.85
C HIS A 85 2.81 4.92 -1.01
N LEU A 86 3.89 5.50 -0.51
CA LEU A 86 3.84 6.69 0.34
C LEU A 86 4.13 7.99 -0.42
N VAL A 87 4.95 7.93 -1.48
CA VAL A 87 5.41 9.13 -2.21
C VAL A 87 4.80 9.17 -3.61
N ALA A 88 5.13 8.19 -4.46
CA ALA A 88 4.71 8.20 -5.87
C ALA A 88 3.20 8.02 -6.03
N GLY A 89 2.59 7.12 -5.26
CA GLY A 89 1.14 6.87 -5.27
C GLY A 89 0.32 7.88 -4.46
N GLY A 90 0.95 8.62 -3.54
CA GLY A 90 0.25 9.57 -2.66
C GLY A 90 -0.12 10.91 -3.32
N LEU A 91 0.56 11.27 -4.42
CA LEU A 91 0.39 12.56 -5.11
C LEU A 91 -0.31 12.47 -6.47
N ALA A 92 -0.60 11.27 -6.97
CA ALA A 92 -1.33 11.13 -8.22
C ALA A 92 -2.80 11.53 -8.02
N PRO A 93 -3.32 12.58 -8.68
CA PRO A 93 -4.74 12.88 -8.66
C PRO A 93 -5.48 11.68 -9.23
N ARG A 94 -6.37 11.06 -8.44
CA ARG A 94 -7.32 10.10 -9.01
C ARG A 94 -8.18 10.90 -9.97
N PRO A 95 -8.25 10.57 -11.28
CA PRO A 95 -9.15 11.27 -12.18
C PRO A 95 -10.55 11.15 -11.62
N GLY A 96 -11.15 12.29 -11.28
CA GLY A 96 -12.51 12.34 -10.77
C GLY A 96 -13.43 11.61 -11.74
N ARG A 97 -14.40 10.86 -11.20
CA ARG A 97 -15.35 10.02 -11.94
C ARG A 97 -16.13 10.77 -13.05
N HIS A 98 -16.03 12.10 -13.07
CA HIS A 98 -16.60 13.00 -14.07
C HIS A 98 -15.77 13.16 -15.36
N GLN A 99 -14.56 12.61 -15.44
CA GLN A 99 -13.72 12.70 -16.66
C GLN A 99 -13.83 11.47 -17.57
N ARG A 100 -14.73 10.52 -17.31
CA ARG A 100 -15.02 9.47 -18.30
C ARG A 100 -15.63 10.17 -19.52
N PRO A 101 -14.95 10.21 -20.69
CA PRO A 101 -15.56 10.78 -21.88
C PRO A 101 -16.81 9.96 -22.15
N ALA A 102 -17.97 10.61 -22.27
CA ALA A 102 -19.15 9.94 -22.75
C ALA A 102 -18.79 9.38 -24.14
N HIS A 103 -18.75 8.05 -24.26
CA HIS A 103 -18.62 7.41 -25.57
C HIS A 103 -19.70 8.01 -26.48
N PRO A 104 -19.36 8.57 -27.66
CA PRO A 104 -20.38 9.03 -28.57
C PRO A 104 -21.18 7.80 -28.99
N VAL A 105 -22.49 7.86 -28.74
CA VAL A 105 -23.44 6.85 -29.21
C VAL A 105 -23.37 6.86 -30.73
N ARG A 106 -22.89 5.76 -31.31
CA ARG A 106 -22.79 5.57 -32.76
C ARG A 106 -24.21 5.64 -33.32
N ALA A 107 -24.51 6.68 -34.11
CA ALA A 107 -25.80 6.83 -34.76
C ALA A 107 -26.12 5.57 -35.60
N ALA A 108 -27.32 5.03 -35.40
CA ALA A 108 -27.80 3.89 -36.16
C ALA A 108 -28.00 4.29 -37.62
N ALA A 109 -27.46 3.48 -38.54
CA ALA A 109 -27.69 3.66 -39.97
C ALA A 109 -29.16 3.33 -40.31
N PRO A 110 -29.78 4.04 -41.28
CA PRO A 110 -31.11 3.66 -41.75
C PRO A 110 -31.02 2.37 -42.58
N VAL A 111 -31.93 1.45 -42.31
CA VAL A 111 -32.15 0.20 -43.08
C VAL A 111 -33.00 0.54 -44.31
N PRO A 112 -32.73 -0.05 -45.49
CA PRO A 112 -33.47 0.23 -46.74
C PRO A 112 -34.95 -0.19 -46.70
#